data_AF-A0A0T9LSJ4-F1
#
_entry.id   AF-A0A0T9LSJ4-F1
#
_cell.length_a   1.000
_cell.length_b   1.000
_cell.length_c   1.000
_cell.angle_alpha   90.00
_cell.angle_beta   90.00
_cell.angle_gamma   90.00
#
_symmetry.space_group_name_H-M   'P 1'
#
loop_
_entity.id
_entity.type
_entity.pdbx_description
1 polymer ?
#
loop_
_entity_poly.entity_id
_entity_poly.type
_entity_poly.pdbx_seq_one_letter_code
_entity_poly.pdbx_strand_id
1 'polypeptide(L)'
;MTDEIKTGGPVFPVNDIVLRDENGHMHGNIIASTGLTIRDYFAKEALGLCYAQYLNYAEVEGFQEDWRTGVALDAYMMADAMIKARG
;
A
#
# COMPACT_ATOMS: atom_id res chain seq x y z
N MET A 1 21.87 2.25 10.76
CA MET A 1 20.84 1.21 10.85
C MET A 1 19.87 1.49 9.72
N THR A 2 19.87 0.66 8.68
CA THR A 2 18.84 0.71 7.64
C THR A 2 17.57 0.14 8.26
N ASP A 3 16.65 1.01 8.68
CA ASP A 3 15.33 0.57 9.14
C ASP A 3 14.64 -0.12 7.97
N GLU A 4 14.55 -1.44 8.06
CA GLU A 4 13.83 -2.26 7.09
C GLU A 4 12.36 -1.81 7.10
N ILE A 5 11.89 -1.25 5.99
CA ILE A 5 10.50 -0.81 5.86
C ILE A 5 9.63 -2.07 5.81
N LYS A 6 9.04 -2.42 6.95
CA LYS A 6 8.05 -3.49 7.05
C LYS A 6 6.81 -3.05 6.29
N THR A 7 6.47 -3.75 5.22
CA THR A 7 5.31 -3.46 4.36
C THR A 7 3.94 -3.57 5.06
N GLY A 8 3.93 -3.91 6.36
CA GLY A 8 2.76 -4.13 7.19
C GLY A 8 2.05 -5.47 6.94
N GLY A 9 2.52 -6.27 5.98
CA GLY A 9 1.85 -7.51 5.55
C GLY A 9 0.75 -7.27 4.52
N PRO A 10 -0.08 -8.28 4.20
CA PRO A 10 -1.16 -8.17 3.22
C PRO A 10 -2.26 -7.19 3.67
N VAL A 11 -2.77 -6.36 2.75
CA VAL A 11 -3.87 -5.42 3.05
C VAL A 11 -5.19 -6.14 3.32
N PHE A 12 -5.47 -7.22 2.58
CA PHE A 12 -6.64 -8.07 2.76
C PHE A 12 -6.15 -9.47 3.14
N PRO A 13 -5.78 -9.69 4.41
CA PRO A 13 -5.26 -10.98 4.84
C PRO A 13 -6.35 -12.04 4.70
N VAL A 14 -6.04 -13.10 3.96
CA VAL A 14 -6.86 -14.31 3.90
C VAL A 14 -6.08 -15.41 4.59
N ASN A 15 -6.61 -15.90 5.71
CA ASN A 15 -5.91 -16.90 6.51
C ASN A 15 -5.92 -18.28 5.86
N ASP A 16 -6.84 -18.56 4.92
CA ASP A 16 -6.85 -19.72 4.02
C ASP A 16 -8.11 -19.68 3.13
N ILE A 17 -7.99 -19.92 1.82
CA ILE A 17 -9.16 -20.26 0.96
C ILE A 17 -9.30 -21.78 0.97
N VAL A 18 -9.99 -22.31 1.96
CA VAL A 18 -10.31 -23.75 2.07
C VAL A 18 -11.79 -23.97 1.82
N LEU A 19 -12.11 -24.92 0.93
CA LEU A 19 -13.47 -25.42 0.80
C LEU A 19 -13.72 -26.40 1.94
N ARG A 20 -14.83 -26.24 2.66
CA ARG A 20 -15.27 -27.24 3.62
C ARG A 20 -16.20 -28.23 2.94
N ASP A 21 -15.99 -29.52 3.16
CA ASP A 21 -16.98 -30.53 2.77
C ASP A 21 -18.18 -30.52 3.72
N GLU A 22 -19.17 -31.37 3.41
CA GLU A 22 -20.40 -31.54 4.20
C GLU A 22 -20.14 -31.97 5.66
N ASN A 23 -18.94 -32.51 5.95
CA ASN A 23 -18.50 -32.95 7.27
C ASN A 23 -17.57 -31.93 7.96
N GLY A 24 -17.32 -30.78 7.32
CA GLY A 24 -16.50 -29.70 7.85
C GLY A 24 -14.99 -29.87 7.66
N HIS A 25 -14.53 -30.91 6.94
CA HIS A 25 -13.11 -31.09 6.64
C HIS A 25 -12.64 -30.07 5.59
N MET A 26 -11.42 -29.57 5.77
CA MET A 26 -10.82 -28.57 4.89
C MET A 26 -10.17 -29.25 3.68
N HIS A 27 -10.59 -28.84 2.48
CA HIS A 27 -10.03 -29.25 1.20
C HIS A 27 -9.54 -28.01 0.44
N GLY A 28 -8.25 -27.96 0.08
CA GLY A 28 -7.67 -26.85 -0.68
C GLY A 28 -6.16 -26.74 -0.53
N ASN A 29 -5.50 -26.08 -1.48
CA ASN A 29 -4.12 -25.64 -1.35
C ASN A 29 -4.10 -24.18 -0.91
N ILE A 30 -3.16 -23.80 -0.05
CA ILE A 30 -2.92 -22.40 0.32
C ILE A 30 -2.54 -21.64 -0.95
N ILE A 31 -3.42 -20.76 -1.45
CA ILE A 31 -3.04 -19.74 -2.42
C ILE A 31 -2.45 -18.58 -1.62
N ALA A 32 -1.18 -18.71 -1.23
CA ALA A 32 -0.43 -17.62 -0.60
C ALA A 32 0.02 -16.62 -1.67
N SER A 33 -0.92 -15.85 -2.22
CA SER A 33 -0.57 -14.62 -2.92
C SER A 33 -0.54 -13.50 -1.88
N THR A 34 0.62 -12.87 -1.69
CA THR A 34 0.76 -11.73 -0.78
C THR A 34 -0.06 -10.51 -1.22
N GLY A 35 -0.55 -10.48 -2.47
CA GLY A 35 -1.41 -9.43 -3.00
C GLY A 35 -0.79 -8.04 -2.85
N LEU A 36 -1.65 -7.04 -2.62
CA LEU A 36 -1.23 -5.71 -2.19
C LEU A 36 -0.82 -5.73 -0.72
N THR A 37 0.25 -5.01 -0.38
CA THR A 37 0.64 -4.82 1.01
C THR A 37 -0.14 -3.69 1.67
N ILE A 38 -0.14 -3.62 3.01
CA ILE A 38 -0.70 -2.49 3.76
C ILE A 38 -0.03 -1.19 3.34
N ARG A 39 1.29 -1.22 3.07
CA ARG A 39 2.04 -0.07 2.56
C ARG A 39 1.48 0.42 1.23
N ASP A 40 1.24 -0.48 0.28
CA ASP A 40 0.69 -0.12 -1.04
C ASP A 40 -0.71 0.46 -0.91
N TYR A 41 -1.51 -0.08 0.01
CA TYR A 41 -2.85 0.43 0.27
C TYR A 41 -2.83 1.84 0.86
N PHE A 42 -2.04 2.09 1.89
CA PHE A 42 -1.90 3.44 2.46
C PHE A 42 -1.33 4.44 1.45
N ALA A 43 -0.36 4.02 0.63
CA ALA A 43 0.16 4.87 -0.44
C ALA A 43 -0.95 5.20 -1.44
N LYS A 44 -1.77 4.24 -1.85
CA LYS A 44 -2.93 4.46 -2.71
C LYS A 44 -3.96 5.42 -2.10
N GLU A 45 -4.20 5.34 -0.79
CA GLU A 45 -5.10 6.29 -0.08
C GLU A 45 -4.52 7.71 -0.04
N ALA A 46 -3.20 7.85 0.12
CA ALA A 46 -2.52 9.15 0.13
C ALA A 46 -2.35 9.77 -1.27
N LEU A 47 -2.20 8.94 -2.31
CA LEU A 47 -1.80 9.34 -3.66
C LEU A 47 -2.68 10.45 -4.26
N GLY A 48 -4.00 10.37 -4.06
CA GLY A 48 -4.94 11.38 -4.59
C GLY A 48 -4.70 12.77 -4.01
N LEU A 49 -4.36 12.86 -2.73
CA LEU A 49 -4.08 14.13 -2.05
C LEU A 49 -2.71 14.67 -2.43
N CYS A 50 -1.68 13.82 -2.48
CA CYS A 50 -0.34 14.21 -2.96
C CYS A 50 -0.41 14.72 -4.41
N TYR A 51 -1.20 14.07 -5.26
CA TYR A 51 -1.41 14.49 -6.63
C TYR A 51 -2.11 15.86 -6.72
N ALA A 52 -3.21 16.05 -5.99
CA ALA A 52 -3.93 17.32 -5.97
C ALA A 52 -3.06 18.48 -5.46
N GLN A 53 -2.27 18.23 -4.41
CA GLN A 53 -1.31 19.21 -3.88
C GLN A 53 -0.27 19.59 -4.94
N TYR A 54 0.26 18.62 -5.69
CA TYR A 54 1.22 18.90 -6.75
C TYR A 54 0.61 19.70 -7.90
N LEU A 55 -0.64 19.43 -8.30
CA LEU A 55 -1.32 20.21 -9.33
C LEU A 55 -1.43 21.69 -8.96
N ASN A 56 -1.77 22.00 -7.70
CA ASN A 56 -1.84 23.38 -7.20
C ASN A 56 -0.46 24.06 -7.23
N TYR A 57 0.61 23.32 -6.92
CA TYR A 57 1.98 23.83 -7.02
C TYR A 57 2.38 24.10 -8.49
N ALA A 58 2.13 23.14 -9.37
CA ALA A 58 2.48 23.21 -10.79
C ALA A 58 1.69 24.28 -11.56
N GLU A 59 0.51 24.67 -11.08
CA GLU A 59 -0.25 25.80 -11.64
C GLU A 59 0.53 27.12 -11.54
N VAL A 60 1.33 27.30 -10.48
CA VAL A 60 2.11 28.52 -10.24
C VAL A 60 3.54 28.38 -10.78
N GLU A 61 4.18 27.25 -10.52
CA GLU A 61 5.62 27.06 -10.77
C GLU A 61 5.92 26.27 -12.06
N GLY A 62 4.89 25.73 -12.72
CA GLY A 62 5.02 24.83 -13.86
C GLY A 62 5.30 23.38 -13.46
N PHE A 63 5.19 22.48 -14.44
CA PHE A 63 5.50 21.06 -14.24
C PHE A 63 7.02 20.83 -14.27
N GLN A 64 7.51 20.11 -13.26
CA GLN A 64 8.88 19.64 -13.19
C GLN A 64 9.02 18.30 -13.93
N GLU A 65 10.23 18.01 -14.42
CA GLU A 65 10.56 16.67 -14.93
C GLU A 65 10.37 15.63 -13.82
N ASP A 66 9.88 14.44 -14.18
CA ASP A 66 9.63 13.32 -13.24
C ASP A 66 8.69 13.61 -12.06
N TRP A 67 7.86 14.64 -12.13
CA TRP A 67 6.97 15.01 -11.02
C TRP A 67 6.07 13.87 -10.49
N ARG A 68 5.66 12.96 -11.38
CA ARG A 68 4.85 11.78 -11.02
C ARG A 68 5.60 10.84 -10.08
N THR A 69 6.92 10.73 -10.25
CA THR A 69 7.80 9.98 -9.34
C THR A 69 7.83 10.63 -7.97
N GLY A 70 7.94 11.96 -7.91
CA GLY A 70 7.87 12.72 -6.66
C GLY A 70 6.54 12.50 -5.92
N VAL A 71 5.42 12.65 -6.62
CA VAL A 71 4.08 12.42 -6.05
C VAL A 71 3.91 10.97 -5.53
N ALA A 72 4.43 9.98 -6.25
CA ALA A 72 4.40 8.60 -5.80
C ALA A 72 5.26 8.38 -4.54
N LEU A 73 6.45 8.99 -4.48
CA LEU A 73 7.33 8.93 -3.31
C LEU A 73 6.68 9.58 -2.09
N ASP A 74 6.06 10.75 -2.23
CA ASP A 74 5.34 11.42 -1.14
C ASP A 74 4.23 10.52 -0.57
N ALA A 75 3.48 9.85 -1.44
CA ALA A 75 2.43 8.92 -1.03
C ALA A 75 3.00 7.72 -0.24
N TYR A 76 4.13 7.15 -0.67
CA TYR A 76 4.81 6.09 0.08
C TYR A 76 5.41 6.58 1.40
N MET A 77 5.93 7.81 1.46
CA MET A 77 6.41 8.41 2.72
C MET A 77 5.27 8.58 3.72
N MET A 78 4.07 8.96 3.27
CA MET A 78 2.88 8.97 4.11
C MET A 78 2.50 7.56 4.59
N ALA A 79 2.55 6.55 3.72
CA ALA A 79 2.30 5.16 4.11
C ALA A 79 3.29 4.67 5.18
N ASP A 80 4.57 4.98 5.01
CA ASP A 80 5.63 4.60 5.95
C ASP A 80 5.43 5.31 7.31
N ALA A 81 5.00 6.57 7.30
CA ALA A 81 4.65 7.30 8.52
C ALA A 81 3.45 6.66 9.25
N MET A 82 2.42 6.23 8.51
CA MET A 82 1.25 5.54 9.08
C MET A 82 1.61 4.19 9.68
N ILE A 83 2.46 3.40 9.01
CA ILE A 83 2.95 2.12 9.52
C ILE A 83 3.77 2.34 10.79
N LYS A 84 4.68 3.32 10.79
CA LYS A 84 5.49 3.65 11.96
C LYS A 84 4.64 4.12 13.16
N ALA A 85 3.58 4.88 12.90
CA ALA A 85 2.66 5.34 13.95
C ALA A 85 1.86 4.20 14.59
N ARG A 86 1.75 3.04 13.92
CA ARG A 86 1.01 1.87 14.41
C ARG A 86 1.78 1.05 15.46
N GLY A 87 3.11 1.11 15.47
CA GLY A 87 3.99 0.35 16.37
C GLY A 87 4.72 -0.79 15.66
#